data_AF-A0A5C3QWL1-F1
#
_entry.id   AF-A0A5C3QWL1-F1
#
_cell.length_a   1.000
_cell.length_b   1.000
_cell.length_c   1.000
_cell.angle_alpha   90.00
_cell.angle_beta   90.00
_cell.angle_gamma   90.00
#
_symmetry.space_group_name_H-M   'P 1'
#
loop_
_entity.id
_entity.type
_entity.pdbx_description
1 polymer ?
#
loop_
_entity_poly.entity_id
_entity_poly.type
_entity_poly.pdbx_seq_one_letter_code
_entity_poly.pdbx_strand_id
1 'polypeptide(L)'
;MSVQSFRSYHRPAPRPKRHSKNSIRDALDYTSLMVFNFLNRILCHADMQKLGELSELEKLKKKDECFEVLSHYVVDDPRALVRAFCSLYRVWDCKSTMLAFSKYIPQIHSPSALEYALVSMGSDFVLFLLRRIFEILKKAYANRPEAMTSNVNQEIVHIMTILGHSTSDGMASETCTRTLLGPQTKAIYTILVDIFSWAQTRLGWDPLGFLHTAMLPSLYPIMDGVRQRFGCSLNLRGAPSSAAQAYKPADGPVLDM
;
A
#
# COMPACT_ATOMS: atom_id res chain seq x y z
N MET A 1 -1.11 -65.27 65.98
CA MET A 1 -1.94 -64.47 65.06
C MET A 1 -1.28 -63.11 64.92
N SER A 2 -0.53 -62.86 63.83
CA SER A 2 0.09 -61.56 63.56
C SER A 2 -0.70 -60.83 62.47
N VAL A 3 -1.00 -59.56 62.72
CA VAL A 3 -1.76 -58.70 61.82
C VAL A 3 -0.75 -57.87 61.02
N GLN A 4 -0.64 -58.12 59.72
CA GLN A 4 0.17 -57.33 58.80
C GLN A 4 -0.61 -56.06 58.39
N SER A 5 -0.07 -54.91 58.74
CA SER A 5 -0.57 -53.58 58.37
C SER A 5 -0.11 -53.21 56.95
N PHE A 6 -1.06 -53.10 56.01
CA PHE A 6 -0.82 -52.60 54.66
C PHE A 6 -0.84 -51.06 54.65
N ARG A 7 0.33 -50.44 54.45
CA ARG A 7 0.42 -49.00 54.13
C ARG A 7 0.21 -48.79 52.62
N SER A 8 -0.90 -48.17 52.26
CA SER A 8 -1.20 -47.68 50.92
C SER A 8 -0.32 -46.48 50.58
N TYR A 9 0.55 -46.61 49.58
CA TYR A 9 1.34 -45.51 49.04
C TYR A 9 0.50 -44.72 48.03
N HIS A 10 -0.05 -43.58 48.44
CA HIS A 10 -0.61 -42.60 47.50
C HIS A 10 0.52 -41.99 46.66
N ARG A 11 0.57 -42.33 45.36
CA ARG A 11 1.41 -41.62 44.38
C ARG A 11 0.86 -40.19 44.21
N PRO A 12 1.65 -39.14 44.47
CA PRO A 12 1.23 -37.78 44.18
C PRO A 12 1.05 -37.59 42.66
N ALA A 13 -0.03 -36.92 42.28
CA ALA A 13 -0.33 -36.61 40.89
C ALA A 13 0.84 -35.82 40.25
N PRO A 14 1.19 -36.11 38.98
CA PRO A 14 2.28 -35.43 38.30
C PRO A 14 1.98 -33.93 38.20
N ARG A 15 2.91 -33.10 38.72
CA ARG A 15 2.79 -31.64 38.64
C ARG A 15 2.76 -31.23 37.16
N PRO A 16 1.85 -30.32 36.75
CA PRO A 16 1.81 -29.82 35.37
C PRO A 16 3.16 -29.20 35.03
N LYS A 17 3.76 -29.67 33.93
CA LYS A 17 5.02 -29.16 33.41
C LYS A 17 4.83 -27.67 33.13
N ARG A 18 5.54 -26.81 33.86
CA ARG A 18 5.61 -25.37 33.56
C ARG A 18 6.17 -25.22 32.14
N HIS A 19 5.31 -24.90 31.18
CA HIS A 19 5.76 -24.52 29.85
C HIS A 19 6.71 -23.33 30.00
N SER A 20 7.96 -23.54 29.55
CA SER A 20 9.03 -22.57 29.60
C SER A 20 8.61 -21.32 28.83
N LYS A 21 8.68 -20.14 29.47
CA LYS A 21 8.41 -18.85 28.82
C LYS A 21 9.30 -18.60 27.58
N ASN A 22 10.41 -19.33 27.45
CA ASN A 22 11.29 -19.24 26.28
C ASN A 22 10.65 -19.87 25.03
N SER A 23 9.84 -20.93 25.18
CA SER A 23 9.18 -21.60 24.05
C SER A 23 8.18 -20.71 23.31
N ILE A 24 7.55 -19.76 24.01
CA ILE A 24 6.62 -18.81 23.39
C ILE A 24 7.38 -17.75 22.60
N ARG A 25 8.53 -17.29 23.12
CA ARG A 25 9.37 -16.28 22.47
C ARG A 25 10.01 -16.83 21.19
N ASP A 26 10.52 -18.06 21.25
CA ASP A 26 11.12 -18.75 20.09
C ASP A 26 10.08 -19.04 18.99
N ALA A 27 8.83 -19.37 19.37
CA ALA A 27 7.73 -19.56 18.43
C ALA A 27 7.26 -18.24 17.78
N LEU A 28 7.27 -17.14 18.53
CA LEU A 28 7.00 -15.78 18.02
C LEU A 28 8.08 -15.33 17.04
N ASP A 29 9.35 -15.59 17.33
CA ASP A 29 10.46 -15.25 16.44
C ASP A 29 10.42 -16.09 15.15
N TYR A 30 10.10 -17.38 15.25
CA TYR A 30 9.93 -18.26 14.09
C TYR A 30 8.74 -17.86 13.21
N THR A 31 7.59 -17.57 13.82
CA THR A 31 6.39 -17.12 13.09
C THR A 31 6.63 -15.78 12.41
N SER A 32 7.33 -14.86 13.09
CA SER A 32 7.71 -13.56 12.52
C SER A 32 8.67 -13.72 11.33
N LEU A 33 9.63 -14.65 11.42
CA LEU A 33 10.54 -14.96 10.32
C LEU A 33 9.82 -15.61 9.13
N MET A 34 8.85 -16.49 9.37
CA MET A 34 8.04 -17.09 8.31
C MET A 34 7.16 -16.05 7.61
N VAL A 35 6.49 -15.18 8.37
CA VAL A 35 5.69 -14.07 7.83
C VAL A 35 6.58 -13.10 7.06
N PHE A 36 7.77 -12.79 7.57
CA PHE A 36 8.73 -11.94 6.87
C PHE A 36 9.24 -12.59 5.58
N ASN A 37 9.60 -13.86 5.58
CA ASN A 37 10.04 -14.58 4.37
C ASN A 37 8.90 -14.76 3.36
N PHE A 38 7.68 -14.95 3.84
CA PHE A 38 6.46 -15.00 3.04
C PHE A 38 6.22 -13.67 2.36
N LEU A 39 6.20 -12.57 3.12
CA LEU A 39 6.12 -11.22 2.59
C LEU A 39 7.28 -10.96 1.64
N ASN A 40 8.51 -11.31 1.99
CA ASN A 40 9.67 -11.13 1.12
C ASN A 40 9.55 -11.92 -0.19
N ARG A 41 8.99 -13.14 -0.17
CA ARG A 41 8.67 -13.90 -1.39
C ARG A 41 7.60 -13.20 -2.22
N ILE A 42 6.54 -12.68 -1.60
CA ILE A 42 5.52 -11.85 -2.28
C ILE A 42 6.14 -10.59 -2.89
N LEU A 43 6.97 -9.90 -2.11
CA LEU A 43 7.54 -8.60 -2.44
C LEU A 43 8.64 -8.70 -3.51
N CYS A 44 9.43 -9.80 -3.52
CA CYS A 44 10.63 -9.92 -4.34
C CYS A 44 10.55 -10.97 -5.47
N HIS A 45 9.67 -11.97 -5.36
CA HIS A 45 9.72 -13.16 -6.25
C HIS A 45 8.36 -13.60 -6.80
N ALA A 46 7.27 -13.20 -6.17
CA ALA A 46 5.96 -13.48 -6.68
C ALA A 46 5.72 -12.60 -7.91
N ASP A 47 5.63 -13.27 -9.05
CA ASP A 47 4.95 -12.70 -10.19
C ASP A 47 3.48 -12.59 -9.83
N MET A 48 3.09 -11.46 -9.23
CA MET A 48 1.74 -11.25 -8.72
C MET A 48 0.71 -11.41 -9.86
N GLN A 49 1.13 -11.18 -11.12
CA GLN A 49 0.33 -11.46 -12.31
C GLN A 49 0.01 -12.96 -12.43
N LYS A 50 0.99 -13.84 -12.22
CA LYS A 50 0.76 -15.30 -12.18
C LYS A 50 -0.04 -15.74 -10.96
N LEU A 51 0.04 -15.03 -9.84
CA LEU A 51 -0.79 -15.35 -8.67
C LEU A 51 -2.25 -14.92 -8.86
N GLY A 52 -2.51 -13.90 -9.69
CA GLY A 52 -3.86 -13.48 -10.07
C GLY A 52 -4.57 -14.45 -11.01
N GLU A 53 -3.82 -15.23 -11.79
CA GLU A 53 -4.38 -16.28 -12.65
C GLU A 53 -4.76 -17.51 -11.80
N LEU A 54 -6.06 -17.70 -11.55
CA LEU A 54 -6.60 -18.84 -10.79
C LEU A 54 -6.02 -20.19 -11.25
N SER A 55 -5.80 -20.36 -12.56
CA SER A 55 -5.21 -21.58 -13.15
C SER A 55 -3.74 -21.81 -12.77
N GLU A 56 -2.95 -20.76 -12.63
CA GLU A 56 -1.56 -20.86 -12.17
C GLU A 56 -1.49 -21.02 -10.66
N LEU A 57 -2.41 -20.37 -9.93
CA LEU A 57 -2.53 -20.50 -8.49
C LEU A 57 -2.87 -21.95 -8.07
N GLU A 58 -3.78 -22.63 -8.78
CA GLU A 58 -4.05 -24.06 -8.54
C GLU A 58 -2.83 -24.96 -8.80
N LYS A 59 -2.02 -24.64 -9.83
CA LYS A 59 -0.77 -25.38 -10.09
C LYS A 59 0.26 -25.14 -9.00
N LEU A 60 0.35 -23.92 -8.47
CA LEU A 60 1.26 -23.57 -7.38
C LEU A 60 0.83 -24.18 -6.06
N LYS A 61 -0.47 -24.21 -5.74
CA LYS A 61 -1.03 -24.91 -4.57
C LYS A 61 -0.62 -26.38 -4.52
N LYS A 62 -0.63 -27.05 -5.67
CA LYS A 62 -0.21 -28.47 -5.79
C LYS A 62 1.30 -28.67 -5.56
N LYS A 63 2.12 -27.62 -5.69
CA LYS A 63 3.57 -27.69 -5.53
C LYS A 63 4.03 -27.45 -4.10
N ASP A 64 3.35 -26.57 -3.36
CA ASP A 64 3.74 -26.19 -2.00
C ASP A 64 2.54 -25.60 -1.25
N GLU A 65 2.25 -26.12 -0.05
CA GLU A 65 1.17 -25.66 0.83
C GLU A 65 1.29 -24.16 1.16
N CYS A 66 2.50 -23.57 1.10
CA CYS A 66 2.65 -22.13 1.31
C CYS A 66 1.91 -21.29 0.26
N PHE A 67 1.65 -21.81 -0.94
CA PHE A 67 0.83 -21.14 -1.95
C PHE A 67 -0.66 -21.22 -1.68
N GLU A 68 -1.12 -22.21 -0.90
CA GLU A 68 -2.51 -22.26 -0.44
C GLU A 68 -2.77 -21.12 0.54
N VAL A 69 -1.89 -20.94 1.51
CA VAL A 69 -1.93 -19.80 2.43
C VAL A 69 -1.82 -18.48 1.67
N LEU A 70 -0.92 -18.40 0.68
CA LEU A 70 -0.77 -17.20 -0.15
C LEU A 70 -2.04 -16.87 -0.94
N SER A 71 -2.66 -17.87 -1.54
CA SER A 71 -3.89 -17.70 -2.29
C SER A 71 -5.00 -17.09 -1.45
N HIS A 72 -5.08 -17.50 -0.18
CA HIS A 72 -6.09 -17.01 0.73
C HIS A 72 -5.94 -15.50 0.97
N TYR A 73 -4.71 -15.03 1.20
CA TYR A 73 -4.46 -13.60 1.39
C TYR A 73 -4.54 -12.78 0.10
N VAL A 74 -4.21 -13.37 -1.04
CA VAL A 74 -4.22 -12.66 -2.34
C VAL A 74 -5.64 -12.55 -2.91
N VAL A 75 -6.43 -13.62 -2.79
CA VAL A 75 -7.74 -13.76 -3.44
C VAL A 75 -8.90 -13.59 -2.45
N ASP A 76 -8.84 -14.24 -1.29
CA ASP A 76 -9.98 -14.33 -0.37
C ASP A 76 -10.02 -13.16 0.64
N ASP A 77 -8.87 -12.71 1.14
CA ASP A 77 -8.78 -11.60 2.10
C ASP A 77 -7.74 -10.54 1.71
N PRO A 78 -8.00 -9.74 0.66
CA PRO A 78 -7.08 -8.71 0.19
C PRO A 78 -6.77 -7.64 1.25
N ARG A 79 -7.66 -7.50 2.24
CA ARG A 79 -7.54 -6.54 3.34
C ARG A 79 -6.32 -6.80 4.21
N ALA A 80 -6.05 -8.06 4.52
CA ALA A 80 -4.92 -8.45 5.36
C ALA A 80 -3.60 -8.08 4.70
N LEU A 81 -3.49 -8.34 3.39
CA LEU A 81 -2.28 -8.01 2.63
C LEU A 81 -2.09 -6.49 2.52
N VAL A 82 -3.15 -5.73 2.24
CA VAL A 82 -3.08 -4.25 2.24
C VAL A 82 -2.66 -3.70 3.61
N ARG A 83 -3.24 -4.19 4.71
CA ARG A 83 -2.85 -3.76 6.06
C ARG A 83 -1.40 -4.09 6.38
N ALA A 84 -0.92 -5.26 5.95
CA ALA A 84 0.47 -5.64 6.10
C ALA A 84 1.37 -4.68 5.33
N PHE A 85 1.05 -4.37 4.07
CA PHE A 85 1.80 -3.40 3.28
C PHE A 85 1.83 -2.00 3.92
N CYS A 86 0.68 -1.53 4.40
CA CYS A 86 0.59 -0.25 5.10
C CYS A 86 1.46 -0.23 6.36
N SER A 87 1.42 -1.30 7.15
CA SER A 87 2.18 -1.42 8.39
C SER A 87 3.69 -1.50 8.14
N LEU A 88 4.11 -2.32 7.16
CA LEU A 88 5.53 -2.46 6.80
C LEU A 88 6.11 -1.14 6.31
N TYR A 89 5.37 -0.41 5.48
CA TYR A 89 5.85 0.88 5.00
C TYR A 89 5.83 1.95 6.09
N ARG A 90 4.73 2.06 6.84
CA ARG A 90 4.59 3.08 7.88
C ARG A 90 5.57 2.91 9.05
N VAL A 91 5.80 1.67 9.48
CA VAL A 91 6.63 1.38 10.68
C VAL A 91 8.10 1.20 10.31
N TRP A 92 8.38 0.53 9.19
CA TRP A 92 9.74 0.12 8.83
C TRP A 92 10.32 0.86 7.62
N ASP A 93 9.59 1.79 7.02
CA ASP A 93 9.98 2.51 5.79
C ASP A 93 10.41 1.55 4.65
N CYS A 94 9.75 0.40 4.57
CA CYS A 94 10.11 -0.67 3.62
C CYS A 94 9.67 -0.32 2.19
N LYS A 95 10.54 0.33 1.41
CA LYS A 95 10.21 0.82 0.06
C LYS A 95 9.77 -0.25 -0.93
N SER A 96 10.34 -1.46 -0.85
CA SER A 96 9.93 -2.61 -1.68
C SER A 96 8.47 -2.99 -1.47
N THR A 97 7.92 -2.68 -0.30
CA THR A 97 6.49 -2.86 -0.03
C THR A 97 5.61 -1.96 -0.88
N MET A 98 6.01 -0.72 -1.18
CA MET A 98 5.22 0.16 -2.05
C MET A 98 5.21 -0.33 -3.50
N LEU A 99 6.33 -0.85 -3.98
CA LEU A 99 6.39 -1.51 -5.28
C LEU A 99 5.37 -2.66 -5.35
N ALA A 100 5.41 -3.58 -4.39
CA ALA A 100 4.48 -4.70 -4.40
C ALA A 100 3.01 -4.25 -4.22
N PHE A 101 2.76 -3.28 -3.36
CA PHE A 101 1.41 -2.74 -3.14
C PHE A 101 0.87 -2.10 -4.43
N SER A 102 1.69 -1.30 -5.13
CA SER A 102 1.31 -0.69 -6.41
C SER A 102 1.05 -1.70 -7.52
N LYS A 103 1.70 -2.87 -7.48
CA LYS A 103 1.46 -3.98 -8.42
C LYS A 103 0.25 -4.82 -8.04
N TYR A 104 -0.01 -4.97 -6.74
CA TYR A 104 -1.09 -5.80 -6.23
C TYR A 104 -2.47 -5.19 -6.46
N ILE A 105 -2.66 -3.90 -6.14
CA ILE A 105 -3.97 -3.23 -6.27
C ILE A 105 -4.59 -3.38 -7.67
N PRO A 106 -3.87 -3.12 -8.78
CA PRO A 106 -4.42 -3.30 -10.13
C PRO A 106 -4.84 -4.73 -10.47
N GLN A 107 -4.32 -5.73 -9.75
CA GLN A 107 -4.57 -7.15 -10.04
C GLN A 107 -5.78 -7.71 -9.28
N ILE A 108 -6.39 -6.91 -8.40
CA ILE A 108 -7.62 -7.31 -7.73
C ILE A 108 -8.77 -7.20 -8.74
N HIS A 109 -9.09 -8.31 -9.40
CA HIS A 109 -10.09 -8.36 -10.46
C HIS A 109 -11.54 -8.20 -9.96
N SER A 110 -11.82 -8.57 -8.71
CA SER A 110 -13.15 -8.42 -8.13
C SER A 110 -13.35 -6.99 -7.62
N PRO A 111 -14.34 -6.23 -8.13
CA PRO A 111 -14.59 -4.87 -7.69
C PRO A 111 -14.86 -4.78 -6.18
N SER A 112 -15.62 -5.72 -5.62
CA SER A 112 -15.90 -5.73 -4.17
C SER A 112 -14.66 -6.01 -3.34
N ALA A 113 -13.80 -6.93 -3.81
CA ALA A 113 -12.52 -7.22 -3.17
C ALA A 113 -11.60 -6.00 -3.19
N LEU A 114 -11.57 -5.26 -4.31
CA LEU A 114 -10.79 -4.04 -4.46
C LEU A 114 -11.28 -2.97 -3.48
N GLU A 115 -12.60 -2.76 -3.35
CA GLU A 115 -13.15 -1.81 -2.39
C GLU A 115 -12.78 -2.15 -0.96
N TYR A 116 -12.88 -3.43 -0.57
CA TYR A 116 -12.47 -3.86 0.76
C TYR A 116 -10.98 -3.63 1.01
N ALA A 117 -10.14 -3.89 0.01
CA ALA A 117 -8.70 -3.64 0.05
C ALA A 117 -8.42 -2.13 0.26
N LEU A 118 -9.04 -1.28 -0.56
CA LEU A 118 -8.89 0.17 -0.51
C LEU A 118 -9.36 0.74 0.83
N VAL A 119 -10.55 0.36 1.32
CA VAL A 119 -11.04 0.80 2.64
C VAL A 119 -10.11 0.37 3.77
N SER A 120 -9.49 -0.81 3.66
CA SER A 120 -8.56 -1.33 4.67
C SER A 120 -7.22 -0.60 4.74
N MET A 121 -6.87 0.18 3.71
CA MET A 121 -5.74 1.10 3.74
C MET A 121 -5.94 2.21 4.78
N GLY A 122 -7.18 2.70 4.92
CA GLY A 122 -7.55 3.76 5.85
C GLY A 122 -7.14 5.18 5.40
N SER A 123 -7.97 6.16 5.76
CA SER A 123 -7.78 7.58 5.38
C SER A 123 -6.45 8.15 5.86
N ASP A 124 -6.01 7.75 7.06
CA ASP A 124 -4.79 8.26 7.67
C ASP A 124 -3.54 7.79 6.92
N PHE A 125 -3.58 6.59 6.32
CA PHE A 125 -2.48 6.11 5.50
C PHE A 125 -2.39 6.88 4.17
N VAL A 126 -3.53 7.21 3.55
CA VAL A 126 -3.55 8.09 2.36
C VAL A 126 -2.89 9.44 2.68
N LEU A 127 -3.25 10.03 3.82
CA LEU A 127 -2.65 11.29 4.27
C LEU A 127 -1.13 11.13 4.53
N PHE A 128 -0.72 10.01 5.13
CA PHE A 128 0.69 9.68 5.35
C PHE A 128 1.46 9.57 4.03
N LEU A 129 0.92 8.88 3.03
CA LEU A 129 1.52 8.74 1.71
C LEU A 129 1.75 10.09 1.02
N LEU A 130 0.77 11.00 1.10
CA LEU A 130 0.89 12.35 0.54
C LEU A 130 1.97 13.18 1.26
N ARG A 131 1.99 13.15 2.60
CA ARG A 131 3.05 13.80 3.39
C ARG A 131 4.42 13.27 3.01
N ARG A 132 4.52 11.96 2.83
CA ARG A 132 5.77 11.29 2.45
C ARG A 132 6.26 11.73 1.07
N ILE A 133 5.38 11.83 0.06
CA ILE A 133 5.72 12.43 -1.24
C ILE A 133 6.29 13.83 -1.03
N PHE A 134 5.61 14.66 -0.24
CA PHE A 134 6.02 16.04 -0.05
C PHE A 134 7.39 16.15 0.63
N GLU A 135 7.64 15.32 1.64
CA GLU A 135 8.94 15.25 2.33
C GLU A 135 10.06 14.81 1.40
N ILE A 136 9.81 13.77 0.59
CA ILE A 136 10.78 13.28 -0.40
C ILE A 136 11.15 14.41 -1.37
N LEU A 137 10.14 15.08 -1.93
CA LEU A 137 10.33 16.17 -2.87
C LEU A 137 11.11 17.33 -2.23
N LYS A 138 10.74 17.75 -1.02
CA LYS A 138 11.48 18.80 -0.30
C LYS A 138 12.94 18.44 -0.08
N LYS A 139 13.22 17.20 0.34
CA LYS A 139 14.59 16.71 0.57
C LYS A 139 15.39 16.64 -0.73
N ALA A 140 14.80 16.08 -1.79
CA ALA A 140 15.46 15.93 -3.08
C ALA A 140 15.83 17.28 -3.70
N TYR A 141 14.94 18.28 -3.62
CA TYR A 141 15.17 19.60 -4.20
C TYR A 141 15.76 20.62 -3.21
N ALA A 142 16.17 20.22 -2.00
CA ALA A 142 16.78 21.15 -1.03
C ALA A 142 18.19 21.58 -1.46
N ASN A 143 18.99 20.66 -2.01
CA ASN A 143 20.44 20.85 -2.14
C ASN A 143 20.99 20.87 -3.58
N ARG A 144 20.20 20.47 -4.59
CA ARG A 144 20.34 20.69 -6.05
C ARG A 144 19.41 19.72 -6.80
N PRO A 145 18.71 20.17 -7.86
CA PRO A 145 17.72 19.35 -8.60
C PRO A 145 18.31 18.18 -9.40
N GLU A 146 19.61 18.20 -9.70
CA GLU A 146 20.29 17.23 -10.58
C GLU A 146 20.35 15.79 -10.01
N ALA A 147 19.95 15.58 -8.75
CA ALA A 147 20.24 14.36 -8.00
C ALA A 147 19.01 13.61 -7.44
N MET A 148 17.83 13.72 -8.07
CA MET A 148 16.79 12.71 -7.81
C MET A 148 17.29 11.36 -8.33
N THR A 149 17.76 10.51 -7.40
CA THR A 149 18.13 9.14 -7.73
C THR A 149 16.90 8.38 -8.24
N SER A 150 17.11 7.47 -9.19
CA SER A 150 16.04 6.65 -9.79
C SER A 150 15.14 5.99 -8.74
N ASN A 151 15.72 5.52 -7.62
CA ASN A 151 14.98 4.89 -6.52
C ASN A 151 13.95 5.81 -5.86
N VAL A 152 14.24 7.10 -5.75
CA VAL A 152 13.35 8.08 -5.13
C VAL A 152 12.17 8.40 -6.06
N ASN A 153 12.43 8.51 -7.36
CA ASN A 153 11.38 8.66 -8.37
C ASN A 153 10.42 7.47 -8.36
N GLN A 154 10.97 6.26 -8.29
CA GLN A 154 10.17 5.03 -8.22
C GLN A 154 9.27 5.00 -6.98
N GLU A 155 9.78 5.36 -5.81
CA GLU A 155 8.96 5.44 -4.58
C GLU A 155 7.76 6.37 -4.77
N ILE A 156 7.97 7.58 -5.32
CA ILE A 156 6.87 8.51 -5.60
C ILE A 156 5.90 7.90 -6.62
N VAL A 157 6.39 7.33 -7.72
CA VAL A 157 5.53 6.71 -8.74
C VAL A 157 4.63 5.64 -8.13
N HIS A 158 5.17 4.73 -7.32
CA HIS A 158 4.39 3.69 -6.66
C HIS A 158 3.32 4.25 -5.72
N ILE A 159 3.66 5.28 -4.95
CA ILE A 159 2.69 5.97 -4.10
C ILE A 159 1.57 6.60 -4.96
N MET A 160 1.94 7.28 -6.04
CA MET A 160 0.99 7.92 -6.95
C MET A 160 0.07 6.90 -7.63
N THR A 161 0.58 5.73 -8.02
CA THR A 161 -0.24 4.62 -8.54
C THR A 161 -1.29 4.19 -7.51
N ILE A 162 -0.89 3.96 -6.25
CA ILE A 162 -1.82 3.57 -5.17
C ILE A 162 -2.91 4.64 -4.96
N LEU A 163 -2.53 5.91 -4.94
CA LEU A 163 -3.44 7.04 -4.79
C LEU A 163 -4.39 7.19 -6.00
N GLY A 164 -3.89 6.96 -7.21
CA GLY A 164 -4.68 6.99 -8.45
C GLY A 164 -5.80 5.94 -8.43
N HIS A 165 -5.49 4.71 -8.03
CA HIS A 165 -6.53 3.68 -7.87
C HIS A 165 -7.57 4.02 -6.79
N SER A 166 -7.15 4.72 -5.74
CA SER A 166 -8.05 5.13 -4.64
C SER A 166 -9.02 6.24 -5.04
N THR A 167 -8.75 6.95 -6.14
CA THR A 167 -9.50 8.15 -6.58
C THR A 167 -10.15 7.99 -7.96
N SER A 168 -9.85 6.90 -8.69
CA SER A 168 -10.37 6.65 -10.04
C SER A 168 -11.86 6.29 -10.04
N ASP A 169 -12.63 7.00 -10.88
CA ASP A 169 -14.08 6.81 -11.06
C ASP A 169 -14.48 5.46 -11.68
N GLY A 170 -13.56 4.76 -12.33
CA GLY A 170 -13.84 3.44 -12.90
C GLY A 170 -13.63 2.26 -11.96
N MET A 171 -12.95 2.45 -10.82
CA MET A 171 -12.45 1.33 -10.02
C MET A 171 -13.09 1.19 -8.64
N ALA A 172 -13.47 2.30 -7.99
CA ALA A 172 -14.06 2.29 -6.65
C ALA A 172 -15.41 3.00 -6.64
N SER A 173 -16.43 2.37 -6.04
CA SER A 173 -17.74 3.01 -5.85
C SER A 173 -17.63 4.30 -5.06
N GLU A 174 -18.65 5.14 -5.19
CA GLU A 174 -18.77 6.36 -4.41
C GLU A 174 -18.72 6.08 -2.89
N THR A 175 -19.39 5.03 -2.43
CA THR A 175 -19.40 4.61 -1.02
C THR A 175 -18.01 4.23 -0.53
N CYS A 176 -17.26 3.46 -1.32
CA CYS A 176 -15.88 3.09 -0.99
C CYS A 176 -15.00 4.33 -0.85
N THR A 177 -15.02 5.23 -1.84
CA THR A 177 -14.19 6.43 -1.80
C THR A 177 -14.60 7.41 -0.71
N ARG A 178 -15.90 7.56 -0.42
CA ARG A 178 -16.40 8.32 0.74
C ARG A 178 -15.92 7.73 2.06
N THR A 179 -15.89 6.40 2.18
CA THR A 179 -15.39 5.73 3.39
C THR A 179 -13.89 5.90 3.54
N LEU A 180 -13.14 5.71 2.46
CA LEU A 180 -11.68 5.78 2.46
C LEU A 180 -11.15 7.20 2.64
N LEU A 181 -11.67 8.17 1.89
CA LEU A 181 -11.13 9.53 1.85
C LEU A 181 -11.91 10.49 2.75
N GLY A 182 -13.23 10.29 2.89
CA GLY A 182 -14.17 11.16 3.59
C GLY A 182 -13.62 11.76 4.88
N PRO A 183 -13.19 10.94 5.86
CA PRO A 183 -12.75 11.42 7.17
C PRO A 183 -11.61 12.45 7.12
N GLN A 184 -10.73 12.37 6.12
CA GLN A 184 -9.54 13.22 5.99
C GLN A 184 -9.56 14.08 4.72
N THR A 185 -10.69 14.17 4.01
CA THR A 185 -10.74 14.74 2.64
C THR A 185 -10.14 16.14 2.58
N LYS A 186 -10.50 17.03 3.52
CA LYS A 186 -9.99 18.41 3.55
C LYS A 186 -8.47 18.45 3.73
N ALA A 187 -7.93 17.61 4.62
CA ALA A 187 -6.49 17.52 4.84
C ALA A 187 -5.76 16.93 3.62
N ILE A 188 -6.30 15.85 3.04
CA ILE A 188 -5.82 15.22 1.81
C ILE A 188 -5.76 16.25 0.68
N TYR A 189 -6.86 16.96 0.42
CA TYR A 189 -6.94 17.95 -0.65
C TYR A 189 -5.98 19.13 -0.42
N THR A 190 -5.85 19.59 0.82
CA THR A 190 -4.90 20.67 1.17
C THR A 190 -3.47 20.26 0.85
N ILE A 191 -3.05 19.05 1.24
CA ILE A 191 -1.70 18.57 0.95
C ILE A 191 -1.48 18.38 -0.56
N LEU A 192 -2.47 17.87 -1.28
CA LEU A 192 -2.38 17.78 -2.74
C LEU A 192 -2.14 19.16 -3.38
N VAL A 193 -2.90 20.18 -2.98
CA VAL A 193 -2.70 21.56 -3.44
C VAL A 193 -1.32 22.10 -3.06
N ASP A 194 -0.85 21.83 -1.85
CA ASP A 194 0.47 22.25 -1.38
C ASP A 194 1.60 21.61 -2.21
N ILE A 195 1.53 20.29 -2.43
CA ILE A 195 2.48 19.55 -3.27
C ILE A 195 2.47 20.12 -4.68
N PHE A 196 1.28 20.31 -5.26
CA PHE A 196 1.10 20.81 -6.61
C PHE A 196 1.70 22.22 -6.77
N SER A 197 1.33 23.14 -5.88
CA SER A 197 1.82 24.53 -5.89
C SER A 197 3.34 24.58 -5.68
N TRP A 198 3.87 23.75 -4.78
CA TRP A 198 5.30 23.64 -4.52
C TRP A 198 6.08 23.12 -5.72
N ALA A 199 5.52 22.16 -6.48
CA ALA A 199 6.15 21.61 -7.67
C ALA A 199 6.16 22.64 -8.80
N GLN A 200 5.08 23.42 -8.97
CA GLN A 200 5.00 24.47 -9.98
C GLN A 200 6.09 25.54 -9.82
N THR A 201 6.41 25.96 -8.59
CA THR A 201 7.47 26.96 -8.36
C THR A 201 8.87 26.44 -8.66
N ARG A 202 9.02 25.13 -8.92
CA ARG A 202 10.29 24.45 -9.18
C ARG A 202 10.40 23.88 -10.58
N LEU A 203 9.41 24.08 -11.44
CA LEU A 203 9.47 23.58 -12.82
C LEU A 203 10.66 24.13 -13.61
N GLY A 204 11.08 25.37 -13.33
CA GLY A 204 12.30 25.94 -13.93
C GLY A 204 13.60 25.21 -13.55
N TRP A 205 13.59 24.44 -12.47
CA TRP A 205 14.74 23.62 -12.03
C TRP A 205 14.73 22.24 -12.66
N ASP A 206 13.60 21.84 -13.25
CA ASP A 206 13.38 20.50 -13.78
C ASP A 206 12.53 20.56 -15.07
N PRO A 207 13.01 21.23 -16.13
CA PRO A 207 12.19 21.52 -17.31
C PRO A 207 11.79 20.26 -18.09
N LEU A 208 12.56 19.17 -17.96
CA LEU A 208 12.34 17.91 -18.67
C LEU A 208 12.36 16.68 -17.76
N GLY A 209 12.55 16.82 -16.45
CA GLY A 209 12.64 15.67 -15.57
C GLY A 209 11.35 15.36 -14.84
N PHE A 210 11.49 14.78 -13.66
CA PHE A 210 10.46 14.01 -12.99
C PHE A 210 9.20 14.82 -12.63
N LEU A 211 9.36 16.08 -12.22
CA LEU A 211 8.23 16.94 -11.86
C LEU A 211 7.29 17.13 -13.05
N HIS A 212 7.87 17.44 -14.21
CA HIS A 212 7.13 17.74 -15.44
C HIS A 212 6.58 16.47 -16.10
N THR A 213 7.42 15.42 -16.21
CA THR A 213 7.10 14.24 -17.05
C THR A 213 6.25 13.18 -16.36
N ALA A 214 6.30 13.09 -15.03
CA ALA A 214 5.63 12.00 -14.31
C ALA A 214 4.76 12.50 -13.15
N MET A 215 5.32 13.34 -12.28
CA MET A 215 4.69 13.66 -11.00
C MET A 215 3.46 14.57 -11.15
N LEU A 216 3.56 15.72 -11.82
CA LEU A 216 2.41 16.60 -12.03
C LEU A 216 1.30 15.95 -12.88
N PRO A 217 1.60 15.26 -14.00
CA PRO A 217 0.60 14.52 -14.78
C PRO A 217 -0.14 13.45 -13.96
N SER A 218 0.52 12.81 -13.00
CA SER A 218 -0.10 11.82 -12.13
C SER A 218 -0.90 12.44 -10.98
N LEU A 219 -0.46 13.60 -10.47
CA LEU A 219 -1.10 14.28 -9.33
C LEU A 219 -2.42 14.96 -9.70
N TYR A 220 -2.49 15.50 -10.91
CA TYR A 220 -3.68 16.22 -11.36
C TYR A 220 -4.95 15.35 -11.37
N PRO A 221 -4.96 14.13 -11.97
CA PRO A 221 -6.13 13.24 -11.92
C PRO A 221 -6.55 12.86 -10.50
N ILE A 222 -5.60 12.66 -9.58
CA ILE A 222 -5.89 12.37 -8.16
C ILE A 222 -6.60 13.57 -7.52
N MET A 223 -6.08 14.77 -7.73
CA MET A 223 -6.70 16.01 -7.25
C MET A 223 -8.10 16.21 -7.79
N ASP A 224 -8.28 16.00 -9.09
CA ASP A 224 -9.56 16.19 -9.74
C ASP A 224 -10.57 15.13 -9.27
N GLY A 225 -10.18 13.87 -9.13
CA GLY A 225 -11.04 12.81 -8.57
C GLY A 225 -11.53 13.13 -7.15
N VAL A 226 -10.64 13.63 -6.27
CA VAL A 226 -11.04 14.10 -4.93
C VAL A 226 -12.01 15.29 -5.04
N ARG A 227 -11.72 16.26 -5.91
CA ARG A 227 -12.57 17.45 -6.08
C ARG A 227 -13.94 17.10 -6.65
N GLN A 228 -14.03 16.26 -7.67
CA GLN A 228 -15.30 15.89 -8.28
C GLN A 228 -16.22 15.22 -7.26
N ARG A 229 -15.67 14.37 -6.38
CA ARG A 229 -16.45 13.63 -5.38
C ARG A 229 -16.84 14.43 -4.15
N PHE A 230 -15.99 15.36 -3.71
CA PHE A 230 -16.19 16.07 -2.43
C PHE A 230 -16.23 17.60 -2.54
N GLY A 231 -16.06 18.14 -3.75
CA GLY A 231 -15.90 19.58 -3.96
C GLY A 231 -17.14 20.37 -3.54
N CYS A 232 -18.33 19.90 -3.92
CA CYS A 232 -19.59 20.55 -3.58
C CYS A 232 -19.90 20.48 -2.08
N SER A 233 -19.60 19.36 -1.41
CA SER A 233 -19.91 19.18 0.02
C SER A 233 -18.94 19.89 0.94
N LEU A 234 -17.68 20.06 0.52
CA LEU A 234 -16.61 20.64 1.34
C LEU A 234 -16.15 22.02 0.88
N ASN A 235 -16.80 22.61 -0.12
CA ASN A 235 -16.41 23.88 -0.75
C ASN A 235 -14.92 23.89 -1.15
N LEU A 236 -14.45 22.78 -1.75
CA LEU A 236 -13.06 22.69 -2.20
C LEU A 236 -12.87 23.63 -3.39
N ARG A 237 -11.85 24.49 -3.31
CA ARG A 237 -11.47 25.35 -4.44
C ARG A 237 -11.12 24.48 -5.64
N GLY A 238 -11.41 24.98 -6.85
CA GLY A 238 -10.99 24.32 -8.09
C GLY A 238 -9.50 23.97 -8.09
N ALA A 239 -9.13 22.89 -8.78
CA ALA A 239 -7.71 22.64 -9.05
C ALA A 239 -7.12 23.89 -9.72
N PRO A 240 -5.85 24.27 -9.41
CA PRO A 240 -5.25 25.46 -9.99
C PRO A 240 -5.43 25.44 -11.51
N SER A 241 -5.92 26.52 -12.12
CA SER A 241 -6.11 26.60 -13.58
C SER A 241 -4.78 26.42 -14.34
N SER A 242 -3.66 26.76 -13.68
CA SER A 242 -2.30 26.44 -14.13
C SER A 242 -2.02 24.94 -14.24
N ALA A 243 -2.74 24.09 -13.50
CA ALA A 243 -2.65 22.64 -13.60
C ALA A 243 -3.24 22.09 -14.90
N ALA A 244 -4.39 22.62 -15.30
CA ALA A 244 -5.00 22.30 -16.58
C ALA A 244 -4.16 22.80 -17.77
N GLN A 245 -3.42 23.90 -17.59
CA GLN A 245 -2.53 24.44 -18.63
C GLN A 245 -1.18 23.71 -18.71
N ALA A 246 -0.59 23.31 -17.58
CA ALA A 246 0.63 22.50 -17.54
C ALA A 246 0.40 21.07 -18.06
N TYR A 247 -0.85 20.58 -18.01
CA TYR A 247 -1.28 19.32 -18.60
C TYR A 247 -1.81 19.48 -20.04
N LYS A 248 -1.56 20.58 -20.76
CA LYS A 248 -1.68 20.47 -22.22
C LYS A 248 -0.64 19.44 -22.64
N PRO A 249 -1.04 18.21 -23.07
CA PRO A 249 -0.08 17.33 -23.70
C PRO A 249 0.52 18.19 -24.81
N ALA A 250 1.85 18.25 -24.92
CA ALA A 250 2.43 18.86 -26.10
C ALA A 250 1.66 18.25 -27.28
N ASP A 251 1.07 19.09 -28.14
CA ASP A 251 0.40 18.64 -29.36
C ASP A 251 1.48 17.89 -30.15
N GLY A 252 1.63 16.60 -29.85
CA GLY A 252 2.50 15.72 -30.57
C GLY A 252 1.97 15.67 -31.99
N PRO A 253 2.84 15.59 -33.01
CA PRO A 253 2.37 15.46 -34.38
C PRO A 253 1.38 14.31 -34.39
N VAL A 254 0.14 14.62 -34.79
CA VAL A 254 -0.85 13.61 -35.15
C VAL A 254 -0.16 12.76 -36.21
N LEU A 255 0.28 11.56 -35.81
CA LEU A 255 0.68 10.55 -36.78
C LEU A 255 -0.61 10.18 -37.48
N ASP A 256 -0.84 10.81 -38.63
CA ASP A 256 -1.85 10.36 -39.59
C ASP A 256 -1.57 8.87 -39.86
N MET A 257 -2.42 8.01 -39.30
CA MET A 257 -2.56 6.62 -39.70
C MET A 257 -3.73 6.50 -40.67
#